data_AF-A0A8H4KWK7-F1
#
_entry.id   AF-A0A8H4KWK7-F1
#
_cell.length_a   1.000
_cell.length_b   1.000
_cell.length_c   1.000
_cell.angle_alpha   90.00
_cell.angle_beta   90.00
_cell.angle_gamma   90.00
#
_symmetry.space_group_name_H-M   'P 1'
#
loop_
_entity.id
_entity.type
_entity.pdbx_description
1 polymer ?
#
loop_
_entity_poly.entity_id
_entity_poly.type
_entity_poly.pdbx_seq_one_letter_code
_entity_poly.pdbx_strand_id
1 'polypeptide(L)'
;MQDVAGSPGEPLFYMHHTYLDRLWWLWQEADLPARLTDMGGRNVPSEEYLERRQFEYPSAAFLDYDGDDSNVTTLNHNLWMAGIVPNATIAEVMDIGSNLNCAEYV
;
A
#
# COMPACT_ATOMS: atom_id res chain seq x y z
N MET A 1 16.58 2.43 9.62
CA MET A 1 15.47 3.03 8.87
C MET A 1 15.14 4.42 9.43
N GLN A 2 16.11 5.33 9.53
CA GLN A 2 15.87 6.72 10.01
C GLN A 2 15.53 7.67 8.85
N ASP A 3 15.99 7.33 7.64
CA ASP A 3 15.48 7.90 6.40
C ASP A 3 14.27 7.06 5.94
N VAL A 4 13.10 7.68 5.87
CA VAL A 4 11.85 7.00 5.48
C VAL A 4 11.88 6.63 4.00
N ALA A 5 12.34 7.55 3.13
CA ALA A 5 12.36 7.33 1.68
C ALA A 5 13.46 6.34 1.30
N GLY A 6 14.62 6.42 1.97
CA GLY A 6 15.73 5.49 1.79
C GLY A 6 15.61 4.17 2.56
N SER A 7 14.54 3.97 3.34
CA SER A 7 14.40 2.83 4.25
C SER A 7 14.55 1.45 3.57
N PRO A 8 14.09 1.20 2.32
CA PRO A 8 14.30 -0.10 1.66
C PRO A 8 15.77 -0.42 1.35
N GLY A 9 16.68 0.56 1.42
CA GLY A 9 18.12 0.34 1.26
C GLY A 9 18.76 -0.41 2.43
N GLU A 10 18.09 -0.48 3.59
CA GLU A 10 18.54 -1.29 4.73
C GLU A 10 17.87 -2.69 4.69
N PRO A 11 18.63 -3.81 4.69
CA PRO A 11 18.05 -5.15 4.55
C PRO A 11 17.01 -5.54 5.62
N LEU A 12 17.07 -4.94 6.81
CA LEU A 12 16.08 -5.16 7.87
C LEU A 12 14.68 -4.65 7.51
N PHE A 13 14.55 -3.76 6.51
CA PHE A 13 13.28 -3.27 6.00
C PHE A 13 12.33 -4.41 5.63
N TYR A 14 12.84 -5.41 4.90
CA TYR A 14 12.01 -6.51 4.40
C TYR A 14 11.47 -7.35 5.55
N MET A 15 12.31 -7.76 6.51
CA MET A 15 11.86 -8.52 7.68
C MET A 15 10.90 -7.71 8.55
N HIS A 16 11.14 -6.40 8.70
CA HIS A 16 10.24 -5.52 9.42
C HIS A 16 8.85 -5.46 8.76
N HIS A 17 8.78 -5.22 7.45
CA HIS A 17 7.53 -5.12 6.72
C HIS A 17 6.82 -6.47 6.55
N THR A 18 7.54 -7.59 6.44
CA THR A 18 6.93 -8.94 6.50
C THR A 18 6.25 -9.18 7.85
N TYR A 19 6.82 -8.70 8.95
CA TYR A 19 6.16 -8.83 10.25
C TYR A 19 4.94 -7.89 10.38
N LEU A 20 5.02 -6.68 9.82
CA LEU A 20 3.85 -5.78 9.75
C LEU A 20 2.71 -6.38 8.93
N ASP A 21 3.01 -6.96 7.78
CA ASP A 21 2.03 -7.62 6.92
C ASP A 21 1.38 -8.82 7.63
N ARG A 22 2.17 -9.62 8.36
CA ARG A 22 1.62 -10.67 9.24
C ARG A 22 0.66 -10.13 10.29
N LEU A 23 0.97 -9.01 10.94
CA LEU A 23 0.06 -8.41 11.91
C LEU A 23 -1.23 -7.91 11.25
N TRP A 24 -1.14 -7.38 10.04
CA TRP A 24 -2.31 -6.97 9.26
C TRP A 24 -3.17 -8.17 8.85
N TRP A 25 -2.56 -9.25 8.36
CA TRP A 25 -3.26 -10.49 8.04
C TRP A 25 -3.98 -11.08 9.26
N LEU A 26 -3.31 -11.18 10.41
CA LEU A 26 -3.94 -11.63 11.67
C LEU A 26 -5.12 -10.73 12.08
N TRP A 27 -5.05 -9.43 11.79
CA TRP A 27 -6.17 -8.51 12.01
C TRP A 27 -7.32 -8.77 11.03
N GLN A 28 -7.05 -9.06 9.75
CA GLN A 28 -8.07 -9.44 8.77
C GLN A 28 -8.76 -10.75 9.17
N GLU A 29 -8.00 -11.79 9.50
CA GLU A 29 -8.52 -13.13 9.87
C GLU A 29 -9.49 -13.10 11.06
N ALA A 30 -9.32 -12.16 11.99
CA ALA A 30 -10.19 -12.03 13.15
C ALA A 30 -11.66 -11.67 12.80
N ASP A 31 -11.93 -11.13 11.60
CA ASP A 31 -13.28 -10.98 11.03
C ASP A 31 -13.20 -10.87 9.50
N LEU A 32 -12.76 -11.95 8.86
CA LEU A 32 -12.38 -11.95 7.44
C LEU A 32 -13.48 -11.41 6.50
N PRO A 33 -14.78 -11.79 6.65
CA PRO A 33 -15.82 -11.27 5.76
C PRO A 33 -15.98 -9.74 5.81
N ALA A 34 -15.73 -9.13 6.97
CA ALA A 34 -15.81 -7.68 7.12
C ALA A 34 -14.49 -6.99 6.75
N ARG A 35 -13.35 -7.61 7.08
CA ARG A 35 -12.03 -6.97 7.07
C ARG A 35 -11.19 -7.23 5.83
N LEU A 36 -11.53 -8.25 5.04
CA LEU A 36 -10.76 -8.56 3.84
C LEU A 36 -10.70 -7.37 2.88
N THR A 37 -11.78 -6.59 2.78
CA THR A 37 -11.85 -5.40 1.93
C THR A 37 -12.00 -4.10 2.73
N ASP A 38 -11.77 -4.14 4.05
CA ASP A 38 -11.88 -2.95 4.90
C ASP A 38 -10.67 -2.05 4.68
N MET A 39 -10.93 -0.87 4.13
CA MET A 39 -9.90 0.10 3.79
C MET A 39 -10.49 1.51 3.73
N GLY A 40 -9.61 2.50 3.75
CA GLY A 40 -9.96 3.89 3.53
C GLY A 40 -8.73 4.77 3.64
N GLY A 41 -8.91 6.03 3.30
CA GLY A 41 -7.81 6.99 3.26
C GLY A 41 -7.84 7.81 1.99
N ARG A 42 -6.84 8.66 1.87
CA ARG A 42 -6.62 9.55 0.73
C ARG A 42 -5.41 9.06 -0.06
N ASN A 43 -5.41 9.25 -1.38
CA ASN A 43 -4.28 8.89 -2.24
C ASN A 43 -3.05 9.74 -1.93
N VAL A 44 -3.28 11.03 -1.68
CA VAL A 44 -2.22 12.00 -1.38
C VAL A 44 -2.30 12.42 0.08
N PRO A 45 -1.20 12.37 0.87
CA PRO A 45 -1.16 12.92 2.22
C PRO A 45 -1.68 14.37 2.31
N SER A 46 -2.02 14.83 3.52
CA SER A 46 -2.42 16.24 3.68
C SER A 46 -1.32 17.20 3.24
N GLU A 47 -1.70 18.37 2.72
CA GLU A 47 -0.75 19.43 2.34
C GLU A 47 0.17 19.79 3.52
N GLU A 48 -0.38 19.91 4.74
CA GLU A 48 0.42 20.11 5.96
C GLU A 48 1.49 19.01 6.17
N TYR A 49 1.16 17.75 5.90
CA TYR A 49 2.11 16.66 6.02
C TYR A 49 3.22 16.78 4.97
N LEU A 50 2.86 17.08 3.72
CA LEU A 50 3.81 17.25 2.63
C LEU A 50 4.77 18.41 2.94
N GLU A 51 4.24 19.56 3.35
CA GLU A 51 5.04 20.73 3.74
C GLU A 51 5.99 20.42 4.89
N ARG A 52 5.50 19.79 5.97
CA ARG A 52 6.31 19.45 7.14
C ARG A 52 7.44 18.45 6.80
N ARG A 53 7.21 17.57 5.82
CA ARG A 53 8.19 16.58 5.37
C ARG A 53 9.03 17.06 4.20
N GLN A 54 8.80 18.28 3.71
CA GLN A 54 9.44 18.84 2.52
C GLN A 54 9.27 17.94 1.28
N PHE A 55 8.10 17.33 1.15
CA PHE A 55 7.73 16.53 -0.01
C PHE A 55 6.97 17.38 -1.02
N GLU A 56 7.27 17.18 -2.29
CA GLU A 56 6.53 17.78 -3.39
C GLU A 56 5.16 17.12 -3.52
N TYR A 57 4.17 17.89 -3.98
CA TYR A 57 2.87 17.34 -4.32
C TYR A 57 3.00 16.39 -5.53
N PRO A 58 2.37 15.19 -5.52
CA PRO A 58 2.46 14.27 -6.64
C PRO A 58 2.01 14.90 -7.96
N SER A 59 2.79 14.70 -9.01
CA SER A 59 2.41 15.18 -10.35
C SER A 59 1.26 14.35 -10.94
N ALA A 60 0.66 14.86 -12.02
CA ALA A 60 -0.35 14.15 -12.82
C ALA A 60 0.11 12.76 -13.28
N ALA A 61 1.43 12.51 -13.41
CA ALA A 61 1.96 11.20 -13.76
C ALA A 61 1.64 10.10 -12.73
N PHE A 62 1.37 10.47 -11.48
CA PHE A 62 0.94 9.54 -10.43
C PHE A 62 -0.58 9.53 -10.24
N LEU A 63 -1.24 10.68 -10.39
CA LEU A 63 -2.66 10.82 -10.07
C LEU A 63 -3.60 10.42 -11.22
N ASP A 64 -3.23 10.67 -12.48
CA ASP A 64 -4.13 10.42 -13.61
C ASP A 64 -4.32 8.92 -13.92
N TYR A 65 -3.47 8.06 -13.35
CA TYR A 65 -3.41 6.62 -13.64
C TYR A 65 -3.59 5.75 -12.39
N ASP A 66 -3.93 6.37 -11.26
CA ASP A 66 -4.15 5.66 -10.00
C ASP A 66 -5.49 4.92 -9.96
N GLY A 67 -6.41 5.19 -10.89
CA GLY A 67 -7.67 4.45 -11.03
C GLY A 67 -8.79 4.87 -10.06
N ASP A 68 -8.59 5.94 -9.29
CA ASP A 68 -9.63 6.48 -8.40
C ASP A 68 -10.30 7.74 -8.98
N ASP A 69 -11.59 7.90 -8.72
CA ASP A 69 -12.37 9.06 -9.21
C ASP A 69 -12.07 10.37 -8.44
N SER A 70 -11.37 10.29 -7.31
CA SER A 70 -11.06 11.42 -6.44
C SER A 70 -9.87 11.13 -5.53
N ASN A 71 -9.48 12.07 -4.66
CA ASN A 71 -8.44 11.87 -3.64
C ASN A 71 -8.92 10.99 -2.46
N VAL A 72 -9.52 9.85 -2.78
CA VAL A 72 -9.97 8.82 -1.85
C VAL A 72 -9.57 7.49 -2.44
N THR A 73 -8.77 6.73 -1.69
CA THR A 73 -8.27 5.45 -2.15
C THR A 73 -9.40 4.45 -2.20
N THR A 74 -9.53 3.72 -3.32
CA THR A 74 -10.53 2.66 -3.47
C THR A 74 -9.87 1.30 -3.73
N LEU A 75 -10.68 0.24 -3.72
CA LEU A 75 -10.24 -1.09 -4.12
C LEU A 75 -9.77 -1.15 -5.60
N ASN A 76 -10.21 -0.22 -6.44
CA ASN A 76 -9.78 -0.12 -7.84
C ASN A 76 -8.44 0.60 -8.00
N HIS A 77 -7.89 1.17 -6.92
CA HIS A 77 -6.65 1.91 -6.97
C HIS A 77 -5.51 1.04 -7.51
N ASN A 78 -4.82 1.52 -8.52
CA ASN A 78 -3.76 0.86 -9.24
C ASN A 78 -2.40 1.10 -8.57
N LEU A 79 -1.84 0.05 -7.97
CA LEU A 79 -0.52 0.04 -7.37
C LEU A 79 0.55 -0.08 -8.46
N TRP A 80 1.23 1.03 -8.71
CA TRP A 80 2.36 1.12 -9.65
C TRP A 80 3.70 1.06 -8.92
N MET A 81 4.55 0.08 -9.28
CA MET A 81 5.86 -0.14 -8.65
C MET A 81 7.03 0.11 -9.62
N ALA A 82 6.94 1.13 -10.47
CA ALA A 82 8.00 1.52 -11.41
C ALA A 82 8.57 0.37 -12.27
N GLY A 83 7.73 -0.62 -12.59
CA GLY A 83 8.11 -1.79 -13.39
C GLY A 83 8.87 -2.89 -12.64
N ILE A 84 8.99 -2.81 -11.32
CA ILE A 84 9.55 -3.91 -10.49
C ILE A 84 8.64 -5.14 -10.56
N VAL A 85 7.33 -4.91 -10.50
CA VAL A 85 6.28 -5.90 -10.72
C VAL A 85 5.20 -5.29 -11.63
N PRO A 86 4.39 -6.11 -12.32
CA PRO A 86 3.21 -5.63 -13.03
C PRO A 86 2.27 -4.86 -12.10
N ASN A 87 1.54 -3.91 -12.68
CA ASN A 87 0.47 -3.19 -11.99
C ASN A 87 -0.56 -4.18 -11.44
N ALA A 88 -1.03 -3.91 -10.23
CA ALA A 88 -2.13 -4.63 -9.59
C ALA A 88 -3.01 -3.61 -8.85
N THR A 89 -4.30 -3.88 -8.75
CA THR A 89 -5.22 -3.09 -7.95
C THR A 89 -5.12 -3.44 -6.47
N ILE A 90 -5.58 -2.53 -5.60
CA ILE A 90 -5.69 -2.84 -4.16
C ILE A 90 -6.53 -4.11 -3.95
N ALA A 91 -7.66 -4.26 -4.66
CA ALA A 91 -8.51 -5.45 -4.58
C ALA A 91 -7.74 -6.76 -4.81
N GLU A 92 -6.77 -6.75 -5.72
CA GLU A 92 -5.98 -7.95 -6.07
C GLU A 92 -4.94 -8.31 -5.01
N VAL A 93 -4.49 -7.34 -4.20
CA VAL A 93 -3.47 -7.57 -3.15
C VAL A 93 -4.05 -7.76 -1.74
N MET A 94 -5.33 -7.44 -1.51
CA MET A 94 -5.96 -7.51 -0.17
C MET A 94 -5.96 -8.93 0.44
N ASP A 95 -6.00 -9.96 -0.41
CA ASP A 95 -5.98 -11.36 0.01
C ASP A 95 -4.58 -11.96 -0.23
N ILE A 96 -3.90 -12.36 0.85
CA ILE A 96 -2.57 -12.98 0.79
C ILE A 96 -2.62 -14.38 0.13
N GLY A 97 -3.77 -15.05 0.18
CA GLY A 97 -4.02 -16.32 -0.47
C GLY A 97 -4.45 -16.20 -1.94
N SER A 98 -4.55 -15.00 -2.49
CA SER A 98 -4.91 -14.77 -3.89
C SER A 98 -3.89 -15.39 -4.86
N ASN A 99 -4.26 -15.54 -6.13
CA ASN A 99 -3.33 -15.99 -7.17
C ASN A 99 -2.12 -15.05 -7.36
N LEU A 100 -2.26 -13.77 -6.99
CA LEU A 100 -1.19 -12.78 -7.11
C LEU A 100 -0.14 -12.96 -6.00
N ASN A 101 -0.60 -13.07 -4.75
CA ASN A 101 0.27 -13.15 -3.57
C ASN A 101 0.72 -14.58 -3.27
N CYS A 102 -0.22 -15.53 -3.29
CA CYS A 102 -0.02 -16.97 -3.07
C CYS A 102 0.90 -17.30 -1.87
N ALA A 103 0.63 -16.67 -0.71
CA ALA A 103 1.45 -16.81 0.48
C ALA A 103 0.62 -17.12 1.74
N GLU A 104 1.28 -17.67 2.76
CA GLU A 104 0.73 -17.87 4.10
C GLU A 104 1.81 -17.56 5.15
N TYR A 105 1.37 -17.10 6.33
CA TYR A 105 2.23 -16.92 7.49
C TYR A 105 2.12 -18.11 8.45
N VAL A 106 3.27 -18.73 8.74
CA VAL A 106 3.40 -19.89 9.65
C VAL A 106 3.88 -19.52 11.05
#